data_AF-A0A543PJJ5-F1
#
_entry.id   AF-A0A543PJJ5-F1
#
_cell.length_a   1.000
_cell.length_b   1.000
_cell.length_c   1.000
_cell.angle_alpha   90.00
_cell.angle_beta   90.00
_cell.angle_gamma   90.00
#
_symmetry.space_group_name_H-M   'P 1'
#
loop_
_entity.id
_entity.type
_entity.pdbx_description
1 polymer ?
#
loop_
_entity_poly.entity_id
_entity_poly.type
_entity_poly.pdbx_seq_one_letter_code
_entity_poly.pdbx_strand_id
1 'polypeptide(L)'
;MRAEDWDERYAERQQWSSEPNALIAQLLAGLPPGDAVDLAAGEGRHALWLAGRGWRVTAVDFSAVGLARGEERSGAERVSWVTADVTTWTAPPASVDLVLVAYLHLPEPDTVAVLDRAVTWLRTGGRLLVLGHDVANIEAGVGGPQEPAILHSVARLAPVAELLVVDRLDQVRRETPAGTALDTVLWGRKGS
;
A
#
# COMPACT_ATOMS: atom_id res chain seq x y z
N MET A 1 6.65 -6.92 -13.77
CA MET A 1 7.35 -5.65 -14.06
C MET A 1 8.62 -5.63 -13.22
N ARG A 2 9.77 -5.23 -13.78
CA ARG A 2 11.09 -5.25 -13.11
C ARG A 2 11.41 -3.89 -12.47
N ALA A 3 12.47 -3.81 -11.65
CA ALA A 3 13.01 -2.58 -11.08
C ALA A 3 13.17 -1.45 -12.11
N GLU A 4 13.81 -1.77 -13.23
CA GLU A 4 14.07 -0.86 -14.33
C GLU A 4 12.80 -0.17 -14.86
N ASP A 5 11.71 -0.92 -15.03
CA ASP A 5 10.45 -0.41 -15.59
C ASP A 5 9.77 0.63 -14.67
N TRP A 6 9.98 0.52 -13.34
CA TRP A 6 9.44 1.48 -12.38
C TRP A 6 10.38 2.67 -12.16
N ASP A 7 11.69 2.44 -12.16
CA ASP A 7 12.67 3.51 -12.13
C ASP A 7 12.47 4.48 -13.32
N GLU A 8 12.18 3.96 -14.52
CA GLU A 8 11.80 4.77 -15.68
C GLU A 8 10.52 5.58 -15.44
N ARG A 9 9.46 4.97 -14.88
CA ARG A 9 8.21 5.66 -14.58
C ARG A 9 8.36 6.78 -13.55
N TYR A 10 9.21 6.59 -12.54
CA TYR A 10 9.56 7.66 -11.62
C TYR A 10 10.35 8.75 -12.36
N ALA A 11 11.39 8.37 -13.11
CA ALA A 11 12.24 9.32 -13.85
C ALA A 11 11.43 10.26 -14.77
N GLU A 12 10.39 9.76 -15.44
CA GLU A 12 9.59 10.53 -16.41
C GLU A 12 8.54 11.48 -15.78
N ARG A 13 8.10 11.24 -14.53
CA ARG A 13 7.06 12.05 -13.89
C ARG A 13 7.64 12.86 -12.73
N GLN A 14 7.46 14.19 -12.77
CA GLN A 14 8.01 15.12 -11.78
C GLN A 14 7.51 14.89 -10.35
N GLN A 15 6.29 14.38 -10.15
CA GLN A 15 5.78 14.09 -8.81
C GLN A 15 4.51 13.23 -8.85
N TRP A 16 4.48 12.14 -8.08
CA TRP A 16 3.20 11.60 -7.61
C TRP A 16 2.84 12.29 -6.29
N SER A 17 1.66 12.92 -6.26
CA SER A 17 1.04 13.70 -5.17
C SER A 17 1.70 13.60 -3.79
N SER A 18 1.96 14.75 -3.15
CA SER A 18 2.46 14.82 -1.77
C SER A 18 1.46 14.33 -0.73
N GLU A 19 0.16 14.49 -0.99
CA GLU A 19 -0.91 14.06 -0.08
C GLU A 19 -1.19 12.56 -0.23
N PRO A 20 -1.54 11.86 0.87
CA PRO A 20 -1.97 10.46 0.81
C PRO A 20 -3.29 10.33 0.04
N ASN A 21 -3.62 9.10 -0.34
CA ASN A 21 -4.97 8.81 -0.81
C ASN A 21 -6.01 9.17 0.28
N ALA A 22 -7.09 9.86 -0.10
CA ALA A 22 -8.10 10.36 0.83
C ALA A 22 -8.80 9.24 1.64
N LEU A 23 -9.06 8.08 1.03
CA LEU A 23 -9.65 6.95 1.73
C LEU A 23 -8.68 6.34 2.75
N ILE A 24 -7.39 6.22 2.40
CA ILE A 24 -6.34 5.80 3.35
C ILE A 24 -6.29 6.79 4.52
N ALA A 25 -6.24 8.09 4.23
CA ALA A 25 -6.22 9.12 5.27
C ALA A 25 -7.44 9.04 6.19
N GLN A 26 -8.64 8.83 5.62
CA GLN A 26 -9.88 8.68 6.38
C GLN A 26 -9.86 7.45 7.29
N LEU A 27 -9.48 6.28 6.76
CA LEU A 27 -9.49 5.02 7.53
C LEU A 27 -8.46 5.02 8.66
N LEU A 28 -7.34 5.73 8.47
CA LEU A 28 -6.24 5.77 9.45
C LEU A 28 -6.32 6.97 10.41
N ALA A 29 -7.18 7.97 10.15
CA ALA A 29 -7.23 9.23 10.91
C ALA A 29 -7.46 9.08 12.42
N GLY A 30 -8.23 8.07 12.84
CA GLY A 30 -8.59 7.85 14.25
C GLY A 30 -7.72 6.84 14.99
N LEU A 31 -6.70 6.28 14.34
CA LEU A 31 -5.87 5.24 14.95
C LEU A 31 -4.76 5.85 15.81
N PRO A 32 -4.47 5.30 17.00
CA PRO A 32 -3.33 5.71 17.78
C PRO A 32 -2.03 5.36 17.02
N PRO A 33 -1.04 6.26 16.97
CA PRO A 33 0.23 5.96 16.32
C PRO A 33 0.98 4.80 16.98
N GLY A 34 1.61 3.98 16.14
CA GLY A 34 2.42 2.84 16.52
C GLY A 34 3.55 2.59 15.51
N ASP A 35 3.92 1.32 15.33
CA ASP A 35 4.85 0.87 14.27
C ASP A 35 4.06 0.56 12.99
N ALA A 36 4.48 1.14 11.86
CA ALA A 36 3.86 0.92 10.56
C ALA A 36 4.87 0.46 9.50
N VAL A 37 4.42 -0.38 8.57
CA VAL A 37 5.12 -0.71 7.33
C VAL A 37 4.28 -0.24 6.14
N ASP A 38 4.87 0.56 5.25
CA ASP A 38 4.31 0.95 3.96
C ASP A 38 5.02 0.14 2.87
N LEU A 39 4.36 -0.90 2.34
CA LEU A 39 4.90 -1.77 1.29
C LEU A 39 4.57 -1.19 -0.10
N ALA A 40 5.56 -1.23 -0.99
CA ALA A 40 5.54 -0.54 -2.28
C ALA A 40 5.27 0.97 -2.11
N ALA A 41 6.05 1.58 -1.22
CA ALA A 41 5.87 2.95 -0.77
C ALA A 41 6.12 3.99 -1.87
N GLY A 42 6.90 3.66 -2.91
CA GLY A 42 7.33 4.59 -3.94
C GLY A 42 8.06 5.80 -3.37
N GLU A 43 7.57 7.00 -3.70
CA GLU A 43 8.05 8.27 -3.12
C GLU A 43 7.59 8.52 -1.67
N GLY A 44 6.97 7.53 -1.02
CA GLY A 44 6.66 7.53 0.41
C GLY A 44 5.54 8.48 0.84
N ARG A 45 4.59 8.83 -0.05
CA ARG A 45 3.52 9.79 0.30
C ARG A 45 2.70 9.38 1.54
N HIS A 46 2.44 8.08 1.71
CA HIS A 46 1.70 7.60 2.88
C HIS A 46 2.63 7.49 4.09
N ALA A 47 3.86 6.98 3.90
CA ALA A 47 4.86 6.92 4.95
C ALA A 47 5.15 8.29 5.59
N LEU A 48 5.38 9.32 4.78
CA LEU A 48 5.60 10.70 5.24
C LEU A 48 4.38 11.25 5.98
N TRP A 49 3.17 11.01 5.46
CA TRP A 49 1.93 11.46 6.09
C TRP A 49 1.67 10.79 7.45
N LEU A 50 1.97 9.48 7.56
CA LEU A 50 1.91 8.72 8.81
C LEU A 50 2.97 9.20 9.80
N ALA A 51 4.21 9.40 9.36
CA ALA A 51 5.30 9.90 10.21
C ALA A 51 4.98 11.30 10.77
N GLY A 52 4.37 12.17 9.96
CA GLY A 52 3.86 13.47 10.40
C GLY A 52 2.76 13.38 11.49
N ARG A 53 2.14 12.21 11.64
CA ARG A 53 1.13 11.90 12.68
C ARG A 53 1.71 11.14 13.88
N GLY A 54 3.04 11.00 13.95
CA GLY A 54 3.72 10.36 15.07
C GLY A 54 3.89 8.85 14.95
N TRP A 55 3.59 8.26 13.78
CA TRP A 55 3.88 6.84 13.52
C TRP A 55 5.39 6.64 13.34
N ARG A 56 5.90 5.48 13.75
CA ARG A 56 7.23 5.00 13.36
C ARG A 56 7.07 4.17 12.10
N VAL A 57 7.49 4.70 10.95
CA VAL A 57 7.19 4.10 9.66
C VAL A 57 8.44 3.54 8.99
N THR A 58 8.34 2.30 8.52
CA THR A 58 9.28 1.71 7.57
C THR A 58 8.65 1.73 6.18
N ALA A 59 9.23 2.47 5.24
CA ALA A 59 8.84 2.50 3.84
C ALA A 59 9.71 1.52 3.04
N VAL A 60 9.07 0.53 2.41
CA VAL A 60 9.75 -0.51 1.63
C VAL A 60 9.35 -0.38 0.16
N ASP A 61 10.33 -0.21 -0.71
CA ASP A 61 10.13 -0.26 -2.16
C ASP A 61 11.39 -0.81 -2.84
N PHE A 62 11.26 -1.38 -4.03
CA PHE A 62 12.39 -1.88 -4.79
C PHE A 62 13.01 -0.78 -5.66
N SER A 63 12.27 0.29 -5.96
CA SER A 63 12.76 1.45 -6.69
C SER A 63 13.58 2.36 -5.77
N ALA A 64 14.90 2.28 -5.91
CA ALA A 64 15.82 3.19 -5.23
C ALA A 64 15.57 4.66 -5.63
N VAL A 65 15.15 4.91 -6.88
CA VAL A 65 14.86 6.25 -7.39
C VAL A 65 13.62 6.84 -6.69
N GLY A 66 12.56 6.06 -6.54
CA GLY A 66 11.35 6.48 -5.82
C GLY A 66 11.67 6.84 -4.37
N LEU A 67 12.40 5.97 -3.66
CA LEU A 67 12.78 6.20 -2.27
C LEU A 67 13.68 7.43 -2.12
N ALA A 68 14.69 7.60 -2.98
CA ALA A 68 15.58 8.77 -2.93
C ALA A 68 14.82 10.10 -3.07
N ARG A 69 13.80 10.16 -3.93
CA ARG A 69 12.91 11.34 -4.03
C ARG A 69 12.07 11.56 -2.79
N GLY A 70 11.66 10.47 -2.12
CA GLY A 70 10.99 10.53 -0.82
C GLY A 70 11.90 11.09 0.27
N GLU A 71 13.18 10.70 0.27
CA GLU A 71 14.21 11.16 1.22
C GLU A 71 14.51 12.66 1.13
N GLU A 72 14.29 13.28 -0.03
CA GLU A 72 14.45 14.74 -0.23
C GLU A 72 13.28 15.56 0.33
N ARG A 73 12.17 14.92 0.75
CA ARG A 73 10.97 15.61 1.24
C ARG A 73 11.06 15.96 2.73
N SER A 74 10.34 17.00 3.14
CA SER A 74 10.24 17.38 4.56
C SER A 74 9.64 16.25 5.40
N GLY A 75 10.27 15.91 6.53
CA GLY A 75 9.79 14.84 7.42
C GLY A 75 10.36 13.47 7.08
N ALA A 76 11.13 13.35 6.00
CA ALA A 76 11.78 12.09 5.61
C ALA A 76 12.74 11.55 6.67
N GLU A 77 13.29 12.41 7.53
CA GLU A 77 14.14 12.03 8.66
C GLU A 77 13.41 11.17 9.71
N ARG A 78 12.08 11.06 9.62
CA ARG A 78 11.21 10.31 10.53
C ARG A 78 10.77 8.97 9.94
N VAL A 79 11.15 8.67 8.70
CA VAL A 79 10.82 7.43 7.99
C VAL A 79 12.09 6.59 7.87
N SER A 80 11.98 5.29 8.14
CA SER A 80 13.03 4.33 7.79
C SER A 80 12.80 3.87 6.36
N TRP A 81 13.69 4.24 5.45
CA TRP A 81 13.61 3.89 4.04
C TRP A 81 14.38 2.60 3.77
N VAL A 82 13.76 1.63 3.08
CA VAL A 82 14.34 0.32 2.81
C VAL A 82 14.16 -0.03 1.34
N THR A 83 15.27 -0.03 0.60
CA THR A 83 15.30 -0.51 -0.78
C THR A 83 15.31 -2.04 -0.81
N ALA A 84 14.16 -2.67 -1.05
CA ALA A 84 14.04 -4.13 -1.12
C ALA A 84 12.84 -4.59 -1.96
N ASP A 85 12.93 -5.81 -2.49
CA ASP A 85 11.79 -6.48 -3.11
C ASP A 85 10.81 -6.96 -2.03
N VAL A 86 9.59 -6.43 -2.06
CA VAL A 86 8.52 -6.79 -1.11
C VAL A 86 8.15 -8.27 -1.16
N THR A 87 8.43 -8.99 -2.25
CA THR A 87 8.19 -10.44 -2.37
C THR A 87 9.14 -11.26 -1.48
N THR A 88 10.30 -10.71 -1.12
CA THR A 88 11.32 -11.39 -0.29
C THR A 88 11.57 -10.70 1.06
N TRP A 89 11.29 -9.40 1.18
CA TRP A 89 11.49 -8.66 2.41
C TRP A 89 10.56 -9.12 3.54
N THR A 90 11.06 -9.07 4.78
CA THR A 90 10.32 -9.52 5.97
C THR A 90 10.52 -8.58 7.15
N ALA A 91 9.49 -8.45 7.99
CA ALA A 91 9.56 -7.87 9.32
C ALA A 91 9.43 -8.97 10.39
N PRO A 92 9.88 -8.74 11.64
CA PRO A 92 9.68 -9.71 12.71
C PRO A 92 8.18 -10.00 12.95
N PRO A 93 7.80 -11.24 13.32
CA PRO A 93 6.42 -11.55 13.69
C PRO A 93 5.93 -10.70 14.86
N ALA A 94 4.64 -10.35 14.87
CA ALA A 94 4.00 -9.58 15.95
C ALA A 94 4.78 -8.32 16.38
N SER A 95 5.29 -7.55 15.41
CA SER A 95 6.14 -6.39 15.63
C SER A 95 5.57 -5.07 15.11
N VAL A 96 4.46 -5.08 14.38
CA VAL A 96 3.87 -3.85 13.81
C VAL A 96 2.38 -3.71 14.11
N ASP A 97 1.91 -2.46 14.20
CA ASP A 97 0.53 -2.11 14.47
C ASP A 97 -0.26 -1.83 13.18
N LEU A 98 0.44 -1.50 12.09
CA LEU A 98 -0.14 -1.25 10.77
C LEU A 98 0.76 -1.81 9.66
N VAL A 99 0.15 -2.54 8.72
CA VAL A 99 0.72 -2.73 7.37
C VAL A 99 -0.19 -2.02 6.38
N LEU A 100 0.41 -1.14 5.57
CA LEU A 100 -0.23 -0.46 4.46
C LEU A 100 0.34 -0.99 3.14
N VAL A 101 -0.54 -1.36 2.22
CA VAL A 101 -0.19 -1.74 0.85
C VAL A 101 -1.06 -0.94 -0.09
N ALA A 102 -0.47 -0.01 -0.84
CA ALA A 102 -1.22 0.89 -1.71
C ALA A 102 -0.71 0.81 -3.15
N TYR A 103 -1.58 0.37 -4.06
CA TYR A 103 -1.31 0.27 -5.50
C TYR A 103 -0.12 -0.65 -5.86
N LEU A 104 0.05 -1.75 -5.12
CA LEU A 104 1.01 -2.81 -5.44
C LEU A 104 0.51 -3.61 -6.66
N HIS A 105 1.34 -3.71 -7.69
CA HIS A 105 1.01 -4.42 -8.93
C HIS A 105 1.88 -5.66 -9.12
N LEU A 106 1.42 -6.77 -8.56
CA LEU A 106 2.03 -8.10 -8.70
C LEU A 106 0.98 -9.10 -9.21
N PRO A 107 1.41 -10.21 -9.85
CA PRO A 107 0.52 -11.33 -10.09
C PRO A 107 -0.23 -11.74 -8.81
N GLU A 108 -1.47 -12.20 -8.96
CA GLU A 108 -2.34 -12.56 -7.84
C GLU A 108 -1.68 -13.52 -6.82
N PRO A 109 -1.00 -14.62 -7.22
CA PRO A 109 -0.33 -15.50 -6.27
C PRO A 109 0.74 -14.80 -5.42
N ASP A 110 1.51 -13.90 -6.04
CA ASP A 110 2.57 -13.16 -5.37
C ASP A 110 1.99 -12.10 -4.41
N THR A 111 0.91 -11.43 -4.82
CA THR A 111 0.17 -10.51 -3.95
C THR A 111 -0.34 -11.24 -2.71
N VAL A 112 -0.99 -12.39 -2.89
CA VAL A 112 -1.52 -13.18 -1.77
C VAL A 112 -0.38 -13.63 -0.85
N ALA A 113 0.74 -14.11 -1.38
CA ALA A 113 1.89 -14.53 -0.58
C ALA A 113 2.51 -13.37 0.22
N VAL A 114 2.61 -12.17 -0.36
CA VAL A 114 3.08 -10.96 0.35
C VAL A 114 2.13 -10.60 1.48
N LEU A 115 0.82 -10.60 1.22
CA LEU A 115 -0.18 -10.20 2.21
C LEU A 115 -0.33 -11.22 3.35
N ASP A 116 -0.34 -12.51 3.05
CA ASP A 116 -0.34 -13.59 4.05
C ASP A 116 0.84 -13.45 5.01
N ARG A 117 2.05 -13.28 4.46
CA ARG A 117 3.25 -13.01 5.26
C ARG A 117 3.11 -11.72 6.07
N ALA A 118 2.58 -10.66 5.49
CA ALA A 118 2.40 -9.38 6.19
C ALA A 118 1.46 -9.48 7.41
N VAL A 119 0.41 -10.30 7.33
CA VAL A 119 -0.48 -10.57 8.48
C VAL A 119 0.29 -11.19 9.65
N THR A 120 1.35 -11.97 9.40
CA THR A 120 2.18 -12.53 10.47
C THR A 120 2.94 -11.46 11.28
N TRP A 121 3.27 -10.33 10.66
CA TRP A 121 4.01 -9.22 11.29
C TRP A 121 3.13 -8.41 12.24
N LEU A 122 1.81 -8.40 12.00
CA LEU A 122 0.87 -7.66 12.84
C LEU A 122 0.88 -8.19 14.28
N ARG A 123 0.90 -7.29 15.25
CA ARG A 123 0.50 -7.57 16.63
C ARG A 123 -0.98 -7.96 16.69
N THR A 124 -1.41 -8.62 17.75
CA THR A 124 -2.84 -8.81 18.02
C THR A 124 -3.54 -7.45 18.03
N GLY A 125 -4.61 -7.30 17.25
CA GLY A 125 -5.30 -6.01 17.04
C GLY A 125 -4.62 -5.06 16.05
N GLY A 126 -3.41 -5.36 15.58
CA GLY A 126 -2.75 -4.66 14.47
C GLY A 126 -3.53 -4.83 13.18
N ARG A 127 -3.36 -3.89 12.23
CA ARG A 127 -4.26 -3.74 11.08
C ARG A 127 -3.55 -3.86 9.74
N LEU A 128 -4.21 -4.47 8.77
CA LEU A 128 -3.81 -4.49 7.36
C LEU A 128 -4.76 -3.60 6.56
N LEU A 129 -4.21 -2.64 5.82
CA LEU A 129 -4.91 -1.87 4.79
C LEU A 129 -4.31 -2.16 3.41
N VAL A 130 -5.12 -2.71 2.52
CA VAL A 130 -4.81 -2.83 1.09
C VAL A 130 -5.74 -1.91 0.32
N LEU A 131 -5.18 -1.10 -0.58
CA LEU A 131 -5.94 -0.33 -1.54
C LEU A 131 -5.25 -0.39 -2.90
N GLY A 132 -5.94 -0.79 -3.95
CA GLY A 132 -5.38 -0.70 -5.30
C GLY A 132 -6.45 -0.81 -6.36
N HIS A 133 -6.07 -0.58 -7.61
CA HIS A 133 -6.99 -0.57 -8.75
C HIS A 133 -7.76 -1.89 -8.85
N ASP A 134 -9.09 -1.78 -8.98
CA ASP A 134 -9.97 -2.93 -9.20
C ASP A 134 -9.87 -3.39 -10.66
N VAL A 135 -9.99 -4.68 -10.92
CA VAL A 135 -10.00 -5.23 -12.28
C VAL A 135 -11.11 -4.62 -13.15
N ALA A 136 -12.26 -4.29 -12.56
CA ALA A 136 -13.35 -3.63 -13.27
C ALA A 136 -13.00 -2.21 -13.74
N ASN A 137 -11.95 -1.59 -13.20
CA ASN A 137 -11.50 -0.26 -13.61
C ASN A 137 -11.08 -0.21 -15.09
N ILE A 138 -10.64 -1.34 -15.67
CA ILE A 138 -10.26 -1.44 -17.08
C ILE A 138 -11.45 -1.09 -17.99
N GLU A 139 -12.63 -1.62 -17.66
CA GLU A 139 -13.82 -1.48 -18.52
C GLU A 139 -14.73 -0.32 -18.09
N ALA A 140 -14.78 -0.03 -16.78
CA ALA A 140 -15.80 0.83 -16.19
C ALA A 140 -15.25 2.05 -15.44
N GLY A 141 -13.93 2.24 -15.43
CA GLY A 141 -13.27 3.35 -14.75
C GLY A 141 -12.22 4.04 -15.60
N VAL A 142 -11.35 4.81 -14.93
CA VAL A 142 -10.28 5.59 -15.59
C VAL A 142 -8.94 5.40 -14.90
N GLY A 143 -7.86 5.54 -15.67
CA GLY A 143 -6.48 5.43 -15.17
C GLY A 143 -6.07 4.02 -14.77
N GLY A 144 -4.92 3.92 -14.10
CA GLY A 144 -4.36 2.64 -13.65
C GLY A 144 -3.79 1.75 -14.77
N PRO A 145 -3.13 0.64 -14.40
CA PRO A 145 -2.65 -0.36 -15.35
C PRO A 145 -3.79 -1.03 -16.10
N GLN A 146 -3.52 -1.48 -17.34
CA GLN A 146 -4.49 -2.17 -18.21
C GLN A 146 -4.26 -3.69 -18.24
N GLU A 147 -3.41 -4.22 -17.36
CA GLU A 147 -3.10 -5.65 -17.28
C GLU A 147 -3.91 -6.30 -16.16
N PRO A 148 -4.92 -7.14 -16.47
CA PRO A 148 -5.82 -7.68 -15.45
C PRO A 148 -5.13 -8.56 -14.40
N ALA A 149 -4.00 -9.18 -14.72
CA ALA A 149 -3.31 -10.14 -13.84
C ALA A 149 -2.68 -9.49 -12.58
N ILE A 150 -2.49 -8.17 -12.60
CA ILE A 150 -1.84 -7.39 -11.53
C ILE A 150 -2.79 -6.47 -10.76
N LEU A 151 -4.10 -6.56 -11.03
CA LEU A 151 -5.13 -5.75 -10.38
C LEU A 151 -5.82 -6.50 -9.25
N HIS A 152 -6.53 -5.79 -8.37
CA HIS A 152 -7.27 -6.39 -7.29
C HIS A 152 -8.75 -6.63 -7.65
N SER A 153 -9.40 -7.46 -6.85
CA SER A 153 -10.85 -7.54 -6.77
C SER A 153 -11.22 -8.09 -5.39
N VAL A 154 -12.48 -7.97 -5.00
CA VAL A 154 -12.99 -8.57 -3.76
C VAL A 154 -12.67 -10.07 -3.70
N ALA A 155 -12.87 -10.79 -4.81
CA ALA A 155 -12.60 -12.22 -4.89
C ALA A 155 -11.12 -12.55 -4.69
N ARG A 156 -10.21 -11.75 -5.27
CA ARG A 156 -8.75 -11.96 -5.15
C ARG A 156 -8.21 -11.69 -3.75
N LEU A 157 -8.82 -10.77 -3.03
CA LEU A 157 -8.42 -10.44 -1.66
C LEU A 157 -9.14 -11.29 -0.60
N ALA A 158 -10.15 -12.08 -0.99
CA ALA A 158 -10.93 -12.91 -0.07
C ALA A 158 -10.07 -13.92 0.73
N PRO A 159 -9.09 -14.63 0.15
CA PRO A 159 -8.24 -15.55 0.94
C PRO A 159 -7.45 -14.86 2.05
N VAL A 160 -6.97 -13.63 1.81
CA VAL A 160 -6.26 -12.84 2.83
C VAL A 160 -7.24 -12.32 3.89
N ALA A 161 -8.46 -11.98 3.47
CA ALA A 161 -9.52 -11.50 4.36
C ALA A 161 -9.92 -12.56 5.41
N GLU A 162 -9.81 -13.86 5.08
CA GLU A 162 -10.06 -14.96 6.02
C GLU A 162 -9.08 -14.99 7.21
N LEU A 163 -7.91 -14.36 7.08
CA LEU A 163 -6.89 -14.27 8.13
C LEU A 163 -7.14 -13.12 9.12
N LEU A 164 -8.16 -12.31 8.87
CA LEU A 164 -8.43 -11.06 9.57
C LEU A 164 -9.85 -11.03 10.14
N VAL A 165 -10.04 -10.26 11.19
CA VAL A 165 -11.36 -9.72 11.52
C VAL A 165 -11.59 -8.53 10.60
N VAL A 166 -12.34 -8.75 9.53
CA VAL A 166 -12.55 -7.78 8.43
C VAL A 166 -13.51 -6.68 8.86
N ASP A 167 -13.08 -5.43 8.72
CA ASP A 167 -13.91 -4.25 8.88
C ASP A 167 -14.50 -3.80 7.52
N ARG A 168 -13.75 -4.01 6.43
CA ARG A 168 -14.18 -3.67 5.07
C ARG A 168 -13.50 -4.54 4.02
N LEU A 169 -14.27 -5.06 3.07
CA LEU A 169 -13.80 -5.65 1.82
C LEU A 169 -14.83 -5.34 0.73
N ASP A 170 -14.57 -4.31 -0.07
CA ASP A 170 -15.48 -3.87 -1.13
C ASP A 170 -14.72 -3.18 -2.29
N GLN A 171 -15.43 -3.03 -3.41
CA GLN A 171 -15.01 -2.11 -4.46
C GLN A 171 -15.44 -0.69 -4.08
N VAL A 172 -14.58 0.27 -4.31
CA VAL A 172 -14.79 1.68 -4.00
C VAL A 172 -14.62 2.54 -5.26
N ARG A 173 -15.39 3.62 -5.31
CA ARG A 173 -15.30 4.63 -6.36
C ARG A 173 -14.41 5.76 -5.86
N ARG A 174 -13.44 6.18 -6.67
CA ARG A 174 -12.58 7.32 -6.41
C ARG A 174 -12.70 8.33 -7.53
N GLU A 175 -13.15 9.54 -7.20
CA GLU A 175 -13.23 10.62 -8.16
C GLU A 175 -11.84 11.17 -8.51
N THR A 176 -11.59 11.36 -9.81
CA THR A 176 -10.36 11.94 -10.34
C THR A 176 -10.70 13.02 -11.37
N PRO A 177 -9.76 13.91 -11.74
CA PRO A 177 -10.01 14.88 -12.81
C PRO A 177 -10.38 14.24 -14.16
N ALA A 178 -9.99 12.98 -14.39
CA ALA A 178 -10.30 12.23 -15.61
C ALA A 178 -11.63 11.46 -15.55
N GLY A 179 -12.31 11.45 -14.40
CA GLY A 179 -13.54 10.68 -14.15
C GLY A 179 -13.41 9.74 -12.94
N THR A 180 -14.39 8.85 -12.78
CA THR A 180 -14.42 7.89 -11.67
C THR A 180 -13.45 6.73 -11.93
N ALA A 181 -12.51 6.50 -11.02
CA ALA A 181 -11.72 5.28 -10.94
C ALA A 181 -12.36 4.27 -9.96
N LEU A 182 -12.13 2.98 -10.20
CA LEU A 182 -12.55 1.88 -9.34
C LEU A 182 -11.32 1.27 -8.66
N ASP A 183 -11.35 1.20 -7.34
CA ASP A 183 -10.33 0.55 -6.51
C ASP A 183 -10.98 -0.56 -5.69
N THR A 184 -10.21 -1.55 -5.25
CA THR A 184 -10.61 -2.52 -4.23
C THR A 184 -9.92 -2.16 -2.92
N VAL A 185 -10.65 -2.21 -1.81
CA VAL A 185 -10.08 -2.05 -0.46
C VAL A 185 -10.27 -3.32 0.35
N LEU A 186 -9.22 -3.71 1.09
CA LEU A 186 -9.29 -4.65 2.21
C LEU A 186 -8.80 -3.92 3.46
N TRP A 187 -9.64 -3.86 4.48
CA TRP A 187 -9.32 -3.29 5.78
C TRP A 187 -9.75 -4.25 6.87
N GLY A 188 -8.79 -4.70 7.68
CA GLY A 188 -9.06 -5.65 8.75
C GLY A 188 -8.00 -5.60 9.83
N ARG A 189 -8.29 -6.27 10.94
CA ARG A 189 -7.38 -6.40 12.07
C ARG A 189 -7.03 -7.85 12.32
N LYS A 190 -5.82 -8.11 12.79
CA LYS A 190 -5.42 -9.43 13.27
C LYS A 190 -6.23 -9.78 14.51
N GLY A 191 -6.86 -10.95 14.47
CA GLY A 191 -7.56 -11.52 15.60
C GLY A 191 -6.62 -11.87 16.76
N SER A 192 -7.22 -12.28 17.87
CA SER A 192 -6.54 -12.90 19.02
C SER A 192 -6.04 -14.30 18.69
#